data_AF-A0A2S6H801-F1
#
_entry.id   AF-A0A2S6H801-F1
#
_cell.length_a   1.000
_cell.length_b   1.000
_cell.length_c   1.000
_cell.angle_alpha   90.00
_cell.angle_beta   90.00
_cell.angle_gamma   90.00
#
_symmetry.space_group_name_H-M   'P 1'
#
loop_
_entity.id
_entity.type
_entity.pdbx_description
1 polymer ?
#
loop_
_entity_poly.entity_id
_entity_poly.type
_entity_poly.pdbx_seq_one_letter_code
_entity_poly.pdbx_strand_id
1 'polypeptide(L)'
;MIPMHEDIELILVPAPSDAPPFSSEYQTELREFAKQAGARSQRAFVMDSISGGGGPLGEFIFDNAGTVIVALTSICGIWIRAKYGRKLKLKVGKIVVEANTTEEIELLVKQVKTIQDKSK
;
A
#
# COMPACT_ATOMS: atom_id res chain seq x y z
N MET A 1 10.34 -10.58 -25.82
CA MET A 1 10.62 -9.49 -24.86
C MET A 1 9.30 -9.09 -24.25
N ILE A 2 9.04 -9.46 -23.00
CA ILE A 2 7.80 -9.10 -22.30
C ILE A 2 7.95 -7.62 -21.92
N PRO A 3 6.99 -6.73 -22.20
CA PRO A 3 7.08 -5.34 -21.75
C PRO A 3 7.15 -5.35 -20.22
N MET A 4 8.23 -4.80 -19.67
CA MET A 4 8.41 -4.64 -18.24
C MET A 4 7.50 -3.48 -17.82
N HIS A 5 6.22 -3.77 -17.55
CA HIS A 5 5.35 -2.82 -16.88
C HIS A 5 6.03 -2.45 -15.56
N GLU A 6 6.18 -1.15 -15.29
CA GLU A 6 6.71 -0.72 -14.01
C GLU A 6 5.74 -1.17 -12.92
N ASP A 7 6.23 -1.97 -11.96
CA ASP A 7 5.43 -2.39 -10.82
C ASP A 7 4.92 -1.16 -10.06
N ILE A 8 3.63 -1.20 -9.71
CA ILE A 8 3.00 -0.20 -8.87
C ILE A 8 3.02 -0.74 -7.45
N GLU A 9 3.76 -0.06 -6.58
CA GLU A 9 3.97 -0.46 -5.20
C GLU A 9 3.31 0.55 -4.25
N LEU A 10 2.40 0.07 -3.41
CA LEU A 10 1.77 0.83 -2.33
C LEU A 10 2.37 0.39 -0.99
N ILE A 11 2.82 1.35 -0.20
CA ILE A 11 3.42 1.13 1.11
C ILE A 11 2.60 1.86 2.16
N LEU A 12 2.13 1.13 3.17
CA LEU A 12 1.49 1.69 4.35
C LEU A 12 2.57 2.11 5.34
N VAL A 13 2.54 3.38 5.73
CA VAL A 13 3.47 3.90 6.74
C VAL A 13 2.69 4.08 8.04
N PRO A 14 2.98 3.29 9.09
CA PRO A 14 2.33 3.42 10.39
C PRO A 14 2.67 4.77 11.06
N ALA A 15 1.78 5.23 11.92
CA ALA A 15 2.08 6.34 12.83
C ALA A 15 3.03 5.86 13.95
N PRO A 16 3.76 6.76 14.62
CA PRO A 16 4.55 6.40 15.80
C PRO A 16 3.72 5.82 16.96
N SER A 17 2.41 6.13 16.99
CA SER A 17 1.44 5.63 17.98
C SER A 17 0.79 4.29 17.58
N ASP A 18 1.14 3.74 16.41
CA ASP A 18 0.64 2.43 16.01
C ASP A 18 1.22 1.32 16.88
N ALA A 19 0.47 0.21 16.93
CA ALA A 19 0.96 -1.01 17.54
C ALA A 19 2.21 -1.50 16.79
N PRO A 20 3.15 -2.20 17.46
CA PRO A 20 4.38 -2.64 16.83
C PRO A 20 4.14 -3.49 15.56
N PRO A 21 5.02 -3.44 14.54
CA PRO A 21 4.82 -4.06 13.23
C PRO A 21 4.46 -5.55 13.22
N PHE A 22 4.83 -6.33 14.24
CA PHE A 22 4.49 -7.77 14.33
C PHE A 22 3.55 -8.10 15.51
N SER A 23 2.95 -7.08 16.12
CA SER A 23 1.90 -7.29 17.13
C SER A 23 0.66 -7.91 16.48
N SER A 24 -0.09 -8.69 17.26
CA SER A 24 -1.34 -9.33 16.78
C SER A 24 -2.35 -8.30 16.26
N GLU A 25 -2.43 -7.13 16.90
CA GLU A 25 -3.32 -6.03 16.50
C GLU A 25 -2.95 -5.50 15.11
N TYR A 26 -1.71 -5.04 14.95
CA TYR A 26 -1.24 -4.47 13.69
C TYR A 26 -1.29 -5.48 12.54
N GLN A 27 -0.92 -6.73 12.84
CA GLN A 27 -0.95 -7.82 11.86
C GLN A 27 -2.37 -8.20 11.43
N THR A 28 -3.36 -8.10 12.33
CA THR A 28 -4.77 -8.28 11.96
C THR A 28 -5.20 -7.17 11.01
N GLU A 29 -4.85 -5.92 11.31
CA GLU A 29 -5.19 -4.79 10.46
C GLU A 29 -4.56 -4.89 9.06
N LEU A 30 -3.27 -5.25 8.97
CA LEU A 30 -2.62 -5.45 7.68
C LEU A 30 -3.26 -6.57 6.85
N ARG A 31 -3.72 -7.65 7.49
CA ARG A 31 -4.44 -8.73 6.80
C ARG A 31 -5.80 -8.28 6.30
N GLU A 32 -6.53 -7.48 7.08
CA GLU A 32 -7.81 -6.91 6.63
C GLU A 32 -7.62 -5.90 5.50
N PHE A 33 -6.54 -5.11 5.54
CA PHE A 33 -6.15 -4.26 4.43
C PHE A 33 -5.86 -5.10 3.18
N ALA A 34 -5.03 -6.14 3.31
CA ALA A 34 -4.62 -7.01 2.21
C ALA A 34 -5.80 -7.66 1.48
N LYS A 35 -6.80 -8.14 2.23
CA LYS A 35 -8.03 -8.73 1.68
C LYS A 35 -8.80 -7.77 0.78
N GLN A 36 -8.74 -6.47 1.06
CA GLN A 36 -9.50 -5.44 0.37
C GLN A 36 -8.70 -4.69 -0.68
N ALA A 37 -7.37 -4.70 -0.58
CA ALA A 37 -6.50 -3.95 -1.49
C ALA A 37 -6.56 -4.46 -2.94
N GLY A 38 -6.86 -5.74 -3.15
CA GLY A 38 -6.83 -6.33 -4.50
C GLY A 38 -5.43 -6.38 -5.12
N ALA A 39 -4.39 -6.24 -4.29
CA ALA A 39 -3.00 -6.34 -4.72
C ALA A 39 -2.69 -7.75 -5.24
N ARG A 40 -1.83 -7.85 -6.26
CA ARG A 40 -1.35 -9.13 -6.78
C ARG A 40 -0.55 -9.89 -5.73
N SER A 41 0.29 -9.16 -5.01
CA SER A 41 1.14 -9.74 -3.99
C SER A 41 1.41 -8.72 -2.89
N GLN A 42 1.86 -9.23 -1.74
CA GLN A 42 2.29 -8.44 -0.61
C GLN A 42 3.65 -8.93 -0.16
N ARG A 43 4.51 -8.02 0.32
CA ARG A 43 5.75 -8.43 0.99
C ARG A 43 5.46 -8.76 2.45
N ALA A 44 6.10 -9.82 2.89
CA ALA A 44 6.02 -10.32 4.25
C ALA A 44 7.42 -10.66 4.74
N PHE A 45 7.61 -10.56 6.04
CA PHE A 45 8.80 -11.01 6.72
C PHE A 45 8.53 -12.33 7.43
N VAL A 46 9.48 -13.26 7.37
CA VAL A 46 9.39 -14.57 8.05
C VAL A 46 10.63 -14.69 8.94
N MET A 47 10.41 -14.94 10.24
CA MET A 47 11.50 -15.23 11.17
C MET A 47 11.83 -16.72 11.17
N ASP A 48 13.12 -17.04 11.16
CA ASP A 48 13.64 -18.42 11.18
C ASP A 48 13.73 -19.01 12.61
N SER A 49 12.73 -18.73 13.46
CA SER A 49 12.70 -19.27 14.82
C SER A 49 11.35 -19.86 15.16
N ILE A 50 11.38 -20.94 15.94
CA ILE A 50 10.20 -21.76 16.31
C ILE A 50 9.13 -20.93 17.05
N SER A 51 9.52 -19.81 17.68
CA SER A 51 8.64 -18.89 18.40
C SER A 51 8.45 -17.52 17.73
N GLY A 52 9.09 -17.27 16.57
CA GLY A 52 9.08 -15.97 15.90
C GLY A 52 7.92 -15.84 14.93
N GLY A 53 6.99 -14.92 15.19
CA GLY A 53 5.91 -14.59 14.26
C GLY A 53 6.41 -13.75 13.09
N GLY A 54 6.23 -14.24 11.87
CA GLY A 54 6.32 -13.44 10.65
C GLY A 54 4.98 -12.80 10.27
N GLY A 55 4.97 -11.96 9.24
CA GLY A 55 3.74 -11.36 8.73
C GLY A 55 3.93 -10.30 7.65
N PRO A 56 2.83 -9.79 7.07
CA PRO A 56 2.87 -8.70 6.11
C PRO A 56 3.60 -7.47 6.64
N LEU A 57 4.29 -6.76 5.74
CA LEU A 57 5.02 -5.52 6.02
C LEU A 57 4.24 -4.24 5.69
N GLY A 58 3.03 -4.39 5.14
CA GLY A 58 2.26 -3.25 4.62
C GLY A 58 2.72 -2.77 3.24
N GLU A 59 3.44 -3.61 2.50
CA GLU A 59 3.92 -3.33 1.14
C GLU A 59 3.18 -4.22 0.13
N PHE A 60 2.51 -3.59 -0.84
CA PHE A 60 1.57 -4.23 -1.77
C PHE A 60 1.96 -3.93 -3.21
N ILE A 61 1.99 -4.95 -4.07
CA ILE A 61 2.32 -4.83 -5.49
C ILE A 61 1.06 -5.04 -6.33
N PHE A 62 0.82 -4.13 -7.28
CA PHE A 62 -0.35 -4.10 -8.15
C PHE A 62 0.04 -4.35 -9.61
N ASP A 63 -0.76 -5.14 -10.32
CA ASP A 63 -0.54 -5.43 -11.75
C ASP A 63 -0.85 -4.25 -12.67
N ASN A 64 -1.72 -3.33 -12.25
CA ASN A 64 -2.16 -2.23 -13.10
C ASN A 64 -2.71 -1.03 -12.30
N ALA A 65 -2.76 0.11 -13.00
CA ALA A 65 -3.23 1.38 -12.45
C ALA A 65 -4.71 1.36 -12.01
N GLY A 66 -5.56 0.59 -12.69
CA GLY A 66 -6.98 0.49 -12.32
C GLY A 66 -7.16 -0.10 -10.93
N THR A 67 -6.46 -1.19 -10.63
CA THR A 67 -6.54 -1.86 -9.33
C THR A 67 -6.00 -0.98 -8.19
N VAL A 68 -4.88 -0.27 -8.39
CA VAL A 68 -4.36 0.62 -7.35
C VAL A 68 -5.29 1.83 -7.13
N ILE A 69 -5.95 2.35 -8.17
CA ILE A 69 -6.92 3.44 -8.03
C ILE A 69 -8.11 3.01 -7.16
N VAL A 70 -8.58 1.77 -7.33
CA VAL A 70 -9.64 1.21 -6.46
C VAL A 70 -9.15 1.14 -5.02
N ALA A 71 -7.93 0.64 -4.77
CA ALA A 71 -7.37 0.58 -3.41
C ALA A 71 -7.21 1.98 -2.77
N LEU A 72 -6.73 2.96 -3.55
CA LEU A 72 -6.54 4.35 -3.11
C LEU A 72 -7.88 4.99 -2.71
N THR A 73 -8.91 4.83 -3.52
CA THR A 73 -10.23 5.44 -3.28
C THR A 73 -11.06 4.71 -2.20
N SER A 74 -10.68 3.48 -1.84
CA SER A 74 -11.39 2.67 -0.84
C SER A 74 -10.61 2.58 0.48
N ILE A 75 -9.82 1.52 0.65
CA ILE A 75 -9.22 1.12 1.91
C ILE A 75 -8.09 2.05 2.37
N CYS A 76 -7.41 2.71 1.43
CA CYS A 76 -6.34 3.67 1.72
C CYS A 76 -6.84 4.90 2.49
N GLY A 77 -8.01 5.44 2.12
CA GLY A 77 -8.61 6.55 2.84
C GLY A 77 -9.01 6.17 4.27
N ILE A 78 -9.51 4.93 4.45
CA ILE A 78 -9.82 4.39 5.78
C ILE A 78 -8.55 4.25 6.61
N TRP A 79 -7.48 3.70 6.05
CA TRP A 79 -6.19 3.54 6.70
C TRP A 79 -5.63 4.84 7.25
N ILE A 80 -5.58 5.90 6.42
CA ILE A 80 -5.07 7.22 6.83
C ILE A 80 -5.94 7.83 7.94
N ARG A 81 -7.27 7.72 7.82
CA ARG A 81 -8.19 8.32 8.82
C ARG A 81 -8.24 7.56 10.15
N ALA A 82 -7.87 6.27 10.15
CA ALA A 82 -7.94 5.44 11.33
C ALA A 82 -7.00 5.92 12.46
N LYS A 83 -5.81 6.43 12.13
CA LYS A 83 -4.88 7.01 13.12
C LYS A 83 -4.10 8.20 12.56
N TYR A 84 -4.06 9.29 13.34
CA TYR A 84 -3.28 10.47 13.02
C TYR A 84 -1.79 10.15 12.88
N GLY A 85 -1.18 10.60 11.78
CA GLY A 85 0.23 10.39 11.47
C GLY A 85 0.51 9.22 10.53
N ARG A 86 -0.50 8.39 10.21
CA ARG A 86 -0.37 7.38 9.15
C ARG A 86 -0.20 8.03 7.78
N LYS A 87 0.57 7.38 6.93
CA LYS A 87 0.78 7.80 5.54
C LYS A 87 0.70 6.62 4.58
N LEU A 88 0.66 6.96 3.31
CA LEU A 88 0.85 6.07 2.18
C LEU A 88 2.05 6.58 1.39
N LYS A 89 2.86 5.65 0.87
CA LYS A 89 3.78 5.92 -0.23
C LYS A 89 3.32 5.12 -1.43
N LEU A 90 3.21 5.78 -2.58
CA LEU A 90 2.99 5.12 -3.85
C LEU A 90 4.27 5.25 -4.68
N LYS A 91 4.76 4.13 -5.18
CA LYS A 91 5.91 4.05 -6.04
C LYS A 91 5.50 3.49 -7.40
N VAL A 92 5.86 4.22 -8.46
CA VAL A 92 5.67 3.82 -9.86
C VAL A 92 7.01 4.05 -10.56
N GLY A 93 7.73 2.96 -10.85
CA GLY A 93 9.09 3.03 -11.37
C GLY A 93 10.03 3.79 -10.44
N LYS A 94 10.52 4.95 -10.91
CA LYS A 94 11.41 5.86 -10.16
C LYS A 94 10.67 6.94 -9.38
N ILE A 95 9.37 7.11 -9.60
CA ILE A 95 8.56 8.12 -8.94
C ILE A 95 8.10 7.56 -7.60
N VAL A 96 8.30 8.33 -6.53
CA VAL A 96 7.76 8.03 -5.20
C VAL A 96 7.00 9.26 -4.72
N VAL A 97 5.75 9.07 -4.32
CA VAL A 97 4.86 10.12 -3.84
C VAL A 97 4.22 9.69 -2.52
N GLU A 98 4.03 10.65 -1.62
CA GLU A 98 3.44 10.43 -0.30
C GLU A 98 2.06 11.07 -0.20
N ALA A 99 1.17 10.44 0.58
CA ALA A 99 -0.10 11.03 1.00
C ALA A 99 -0.35 10.74 2.48
N ASN A 100 -0.80 11.75 3.22
CA ASN A 100 -1.23 11.66 4.62
C ASN A 100 -2.65 12.25 4.84
N THR A 101 -3.33 12.69 3.77
CA THR A 101 -4.75 13.08 3.80
C THR A 101 -5.57 12.44 2.67
N THR A 102 -6.88 12.54 2.78
CA THR A 102 -7.83 12.15 1.72
C THR A 102 -7.66 12.97 0.45
N GLU A 103 -7.42 14.27 0.58
CA GLU A 103 -7.25 15.18 -0.55
C GLU A 103 -5.95 14.84 -1.31
N GLU A 104 -4.89 14.49 -0.58
CA GLU A 104 -3.64 14.02 -1.18
C GLU A 104 -3.84 12.67 -1.88
N ILE A 105 -4.62 11.74 -1.33
CA ILE A 105 -5.00 10.50 -2.02
C ILE A 105 -5.73 10.82 -3.34
N GLU A 106 -6.65 11.79 -3.37
CA GLU A 106 -7.35 12.18 -4.59
C GLU A 106 -6.38 12.74 -5.65
N LEU A 107 -5.36 13.49 -5.23
CA LEU A 107 -4.29 13.95 -6.10
C LEU A 107 -3.47 12.77 -6.63
N LEU A 108 -3.13 11.78 -5.79
CA LEU A 108 -2.45 10.55 -6.23
C LEU A 108 -3.27 9.81 -7.30
N VAL A 109 -4.59 9.68 -7.09
CA VAL A 109 -5.48 9.05 -8.09
C VAL A 109 -5.42 9.77 -9.43
N LYS A 110 -5.44 11.11 -9.44
CA LYS A 110 -5.33 11.91 -10.68
C LYS A 110 -3.98 11.70 -11.37
N GLN A 111 -2.89 11.63 -10.60
CA GLN A 111 -1.55 11.37 -11.13
C GLN A 111 -1.44 9.98 -11.75
N VAL A 112 -1.93 8.95 -11.06
CA VAL A 112 -1.93 7.56 -11.56
C VAL A 112 -2.75 7.44 -12.86
N LYS A 113 -3.93 8.07 -12.93
CA LYS A 113 -4.72 8.12 -14.17
C LYS A 113 -3.95 8.77 -15.31
N THR A 114 -3.29 9.89 -15.05
CA THR A 114 -2.47 10.58 -16.06
C THR A 114 -1.31 9.72 -16.57
N ILE A 115 -0.66 8.95 -15.69
CA ILE A 115 0.40 8.01 -16.08
C ILE A 115 -0.17 6.86 -16.91
N GLN A 116 -1.32 6.31 -16.50
CA GLN A 116 -2.01 5.25 -17.22
C GLN A 116 -2.40 5.67 -18.64
N ASP A 117 -2.93 6.88 -18.81
CA ASP A 117 -3.38 7.40 -20.11
C ASP A 117 -2.21 7.71 -21.05
N LYS A 118 -1.05 8.09 -20.53
CA LYS A 118 0.19 8.30 -21.32
C LYS A 118 0.88 7.00 -21.74
N SER A 119 0.53 5.87 -21.10
CA SER A 119 1.15 4.56 -21.34
C SER A 119 0.31 3.67 -22.28
N LYS A 120 -0.86 4.17 -22.74
CA LYS A 120 -1.68 3.58 -23.78
C LYS A 120 -1.32 4.17 -25.14
#